data_AF-A0A3R7F2E9-F1
#
_entry.id   AF-A0A3R7F2E9-F1
#
_cell.length_a   1.000
_cell.length_b   1.000
_cell.length_c   1.000
_cell.angle_alpha   90.00
_cell.angle_beta   90.00
_cell.angle_gamma   90.00
#
_symmetry.space_group_name_H-M   'P 1'
#
loop_
_entity.id
_entity.type
_entity.pdbx_description
1 polymer ?
#
loop_
_entity_poly.entity_id
_entity_poly.type
_entity_poly.pdbx_seq_one_letter_code
_entity_poly.pdbx_strand_id
1 'polypeptide(L)' 'MENAMAQVLLGCEAVADEDMVDVVYGIATNGVKWMFFKRESTEILKMEVEIQVGEDHRPTLESLQRVVETIHAMLVSQ' A
#
# COMPACT_ATOMS: atom_id res chain seq x y z
N MET A 1 -7.15 1.10 -11.55
CA MET A 1 -6.00 1.00 -10.62
C MET A 1 -4.99 2.12 -10.86
N GLU A 2 -4.61 2.39 -12.12
CA GLU A 2 -3.63 3.44 -12.47
C GLU A 2 -3.92 4.82 -11.87
N ASN A 3 -5.14 5.33 -12.00
CA ASN A 3 -5.50 6.63 -11.41
C ASN A 3 -5.34 6.66 -9.87
N ALA A 4 -5.69 5.57 -9.18
CA ALA A 4 -5.54 5.47 -7.74
C ALA A 4 -4.05 5.46 -7.34
N MET A 5 -3.20 4.75 -8.09
CA MET A 5 -1.75 4.77 -7.87
C MET A 5 -1.16 6.16 -8.10
N ALA A 6 -1.55 6.83 -9.19
CA ALA A 6 -1.06 8.18 -9.50
C ALA A 6 -1.43 9.18 -8.39
N GLN A 7 -2.66 9.11 -7.89
CA GLN A 7 -3.12 9.95 -6.78
C GLN A 7 -2.37 9.67 -5.48
N VAL A 8 -2.14 8.39 -5.15
CA VAL A 8 -1.38 8.01 -3.95
C VAL A 8 0.06 8.49 -4.03
N LEU A 9 0.74 8.29 -5.17
CA LEU A 9 2.11 8.75 -5.35
C LEU A 9 2.22 10.28 -5.23
N LEU A 10 1.30 11.02 -5.86
CA LEU A 10 1.25 12.48 -5.73
C LEU A 10 1.01 12.91 -4.27
N GLY A 11 0.10 12.23 -3.57
CA GLY A 11 -0.18 12.48 -2.17
C GLY A 11 1.03 12.20 -1.27
N CYS A 12 1.79 11.14 -1.54
CA CYS A 12 2.99 10.82 -0.77
C CYS A 12 4.04 11.95 -0.86
N GLU A 13 4.27 12.49 -2.06
CA GLU A 13 5.21 13.62 -2.22
C GLU A 13 4.68 14.89 -1.55
N ALA A 14 3.38 15.19 -1.71
CA ALA A 14 2.78 16.37 -1.08
C ALA A 14 2.89 16.33 0.45
N VAL A 15 2.61 15.18 1.07
CA VAL A 15 2.74 14.99 2.53
C VAL A 15 4.21 15.05 2.97
N ALA A 16 5.13 14.45 2.21
CA ALA A 16 6.55 14.50 2.53
C ALA A 16 7.08 15.94 2.57
N ASP A 17 6.67 16.77 1.61
CA ASP A 17 7.05 18.18 1.54
C ASP A 17 6.36 19.03 2.62
N GLU A 18 5.07 18.80 2.89
CA GLU A 18 4.29 19.55 3.89
C GLU A 18 4.77 19.28 5.32
N ASP A 19 4.94 18.01 5.67
CA ASP A 19 5.27 17.59 7.04
C ASP A 19 6.79 17.45 7.27
N MET A 20 7.61 17.65 6.23
CA MET A 20 9.07 17.47 6.24
C MET A 20 9.47 16.07 6.77
N VAL A 21 8.79 15.03 6.31
CA VAL A 21 9.03 13.65 6.71
C VAL A 21 9.83 12.89 5.66
N ASP A 22 10.82 12.11 6.11
CA ASP A 22 11.68 11.33 5.22
C ASP A 22 10.98 10.11 4.61
N VAL A 23 9.97 9.58 5.30
CA VAL A 23 9.24 8.38 4.89
C VAL A 23 7.73 8.63 4.88
N VAL A 24 7.10 8.36 3.75
CA VAL A 24 5.63 8.37 3.60
C VAL A 24 5.16 7.05 3.02
N TYR A 25 4.11 6.50 3.63
CA TYR A 25 3.49 5.26 3.19
C TYR A 25 2.18 5.52 2.46
N GLY A 26 1.99 4.82 1.34
CA GLY A 26 0.79 4.95 0.49
C GLY A 26 0.14 3.61 0.20
N ILE A 27 -1.19 3.60 0.11
CA ILE A 27 -1.96 2.39 -0.24
C ILE A 27 -2.97 2.75 -1.32
N ALA A 28 -2.87 2.11 -2.49
CA ALA A 28 -3.90 2.15 -3.53
C ALA A 28 -4.59 0.78 -3.63
N THR A 29 -5.92 0.74 -3.53
CA THR A 29 -6.66 -0.52 -3.57
C THR A 29 -8.02 -0.37 -4.23
N ASN A 30 -8.51 -1.45 -4.85
CA ASN A 30 -9.91 -1.62 -5.25
C ASN A 30 -10.63 -2.71 -4.44
N GLY A 31 -10.06 -3.12 -3.30
CA GLY A 31 -10.54 -4.21 -2.46
C GLY A 31 -10.00 -5.58 -2.84
N VAL A 32 -9.65 -5.81 -4.11
CA VAL A 32 -9.06 -7.07 -4.59
C VAL A 32 -7.56 -6.93 -4.76
N LYS A 33 -7.11 -5.94 -5.52
CA LYS A 33 -5.68 -5.66 -5.73
C LYS A 33 -5.24 -4.50 -4.85
N TRP A 34 -4.15 -4.72 -4.13
CA TRP A 34 -3.56 -3.79 -3.18
C TRP A 34 -2.14 -3.46 -3.63
N MET A 35 -1.87 -2.17 -3.82
CA MET A 35 -0.56 -1.63 -4.11
C MET A 35 -0.09 -0.83 -2.91
N PHE A 36 1.02 -1.26 -2.31
CA PHE A 36 1.67 -0.59 -1.21
C PHE A 36 2.88 0.18 -1.71
N PHE A 37 3.06 1.38 -1.20
CA PHE A 37 4.16 2.26 -1.53
C PHE A 37 4.88 2.70 -0.25
N LYS A 38 6.20 2.76 -0.31
CA LYS A 38 7.04 3.44 0.66
C LYS A 38 7.88 4.45 -0.11
N ARG A 39 7.56 5.72 0.08
CA ARG A 39 8.34 6.85 -0.43
C ARG A 39 9.42 7.15 0.59
N GLU A 40 10.67 7.11 0.14
CA GLU A 40 11.86 7.57 0.87
C GLU A 40 12.45 8.76 0.11
N SER A 41 13.40 9.48 0.72
CA SER A 41 13.97 10.69 0.12
C SER A 41 14.66 10.48 -1.24
N THR A 42 15.05 9.24 -1.58
CA THR A 42 15.76 8.92 -2.83
C THR A 42 15.01 7.97 -3.75
N GLU A 43 14.00 7.27 -3.26
CA GLU A 43 13.31 6.24 -4.03
C GLU A 43 11.88 5.98 -3.56
N ILE A 44 11.13 5.27 -4.40
CA ILE A 44 9.80 4.79 -4.06
C ILE A 44 9.80 3.27 -4.23
N LEU A 45 9.68 2.56 -3.11
CA LEU A 45 9.50 1.12 -3.09
C LEU A 45 8.02 0.78 -3.29
N LYS A 46 7.75 -0.33 -3.97
CA LYS A 46 6.40 -0.81 -4.24
C LYS A 46 6.26 -2.30 -3.97
N MET A 47 5.09 -2.68 -3.47
CA MET A 47 4.69 -4.07 -3.30
C MET A 47 3.25 -4.25 -3.76
N GLU A 48 2.96 -5.40 -4.38
CA GLU A 48 1.62 -5.76 -4.81
C GLU A 48 1.14 -7.01 -4.05
N VAL A 49 -0.11 -6.97 -3.60
CA VAL A 49 -0.83 -8.12 -3.06
C VAL A 49 -2.20 -8.18 -3.70
N GLU A 50 -2.59 -9.37 -4.15
CA GLU A 50 -3.92 -9.62 -4.69
C GLU A 50 -4.68 -10.59 -3.77
N ILE A 51 -5.89 -10.18 -3.37
CA ILE A 51 -6.83 -11.01 -2.63
C ILE A 51 -7.24 -12.17 -3.49
N GLN A 52 -6.96 -13.37 -3.01
CA GLN A 52 -7.40 -14.61 -3.63
C GLN A 52 -8.81 -14.92 -3.13
N VAL A 53 -9.71 -15.29 -4.03
CA VAL A 53 -11.10 -15.59 -3.69
C VAL A 53 -11.32 -17.10 -3.84
N GLY A 54 -11.80 -17.74 -2.78
CA GLY A 54 -12.13 -19.16 -2.75
C GLY A 54 -13.44 -19.47 -3.47
N GLU A 55 -13.78 -20.76 -3.56
CA GLU A 55 -15.00 -21.24 -4.23
C GLU A 55 -16.29 -20.70 -3.60
N ASP A 56 -16.27 -20.36 -2.31
CA ASP A 56 -17.38 -19.75 -1.57
C ASP A 56 -17.53 -18.24 -1.81
N HIS A 57 -16.79 -17.69 -2.78
CA HIS A 57 -16.73 -16.27 -3.11
C HIS A 57 -16.22 -15.40 -1.96
N ARG A 58 -15.49 -15.97 -1.01
CA ARG A 58 -14.85 -15.23 0.09
C ARG A 58 -13.35 -15.11 -0.14
N PRO A 59 -12.74 -14.00 0.31
CA PRO A 59 -11.29 -13.89 0.39
C PRO A 59 -10.69 -15.05 1.19
N THR A 60 -9.59 -15.61 0.70
CA THR A 60 -8.82 -16.59 1.47
C THR A 60 -8.17 -15.92 2.67
N LEU A 61 -8.10 -16.64 3.80
CA LEU A 61 -7.45 -16.14 5.01
C LEU A 61 -5.99 -15.75 4.75
N GLU A 62 -5.27 -16.54 3.96
CA GLU A 62 -3.87 -16.29 3.60
C GLU A 62 -3.69 -14.93 2.89
N SER A 63 -4.52 -14.63 1.89
CA SER A 63 -4.39 -13.38 1.14
C SER A 63 -4.75 -12.16 1.99
N LEU A 64 -5.77 -12.29 2.86
CA LEU A 64 -6.10 -11.27 3.86
C LEU A 64 -4.97 -11.06 4.86
N GLN A 65 -4.39 -12.15 5.39
CA GLN A 65 -3.29 -12.09 6.33
C GLN A 65 -2.10 -11.36 5.73
N ARG A 66 -1.76 -11.63 4.46
CA ARG A 66 -0.68 -10.93 3.76
C ARG A 66 -0.90 -9.43 3.65
N VAL A 67 -2.12 -8.99 3.36
CA VAL A 67 -2.49 -7.56 3.36
C VAL A 67 -2.31 -6.95 4.76
N VAL A 68 -2.86 -7.60 5.78
CA VAL A 68 -2.81 -7.10 7.17
C VAL A 68 -1.38 -7.06 7.71
N GLU A 69 -0.58 -8.09 7.46
CA GLU A 69 0.84 -8.14 7.85
C GLU A 69 1.66 -7.06 7.15
N THR A 70 1.37 -6.77 5.88
CA THR A 70 2.03 -5.68 5.14
C THR A 70 1.70 -4.33 5.77
N ILE A 71 0.41 -4.07 6.07
CA ILE A 71 -0.01 -2.83 6.76
C ILE A 71 0.65 -2.73 8.14
N HIS A 72 0.66 -3.83 8.90
CA HIS A 72 1.30 -3.87 10.22
C HIS A 72 2.80 -3.58 10.12
N ALA A 73 3.51 -4.17 9.15
CA ALA A 73 4.92 -3.91 8.93
C ALA A 73 5.18 -2.43 8.62
N MET A 74 4.35 -1.79 7.79
CA MET A 74 4.45 -0.36 7.48
C MET A 74 4.27 0.54 8.72
N LEU A 75 3.40 0.13 9.65
CA LEU A 75 3.13 0.91 10.87
C LEU A 75 4.15 0.69 11.99
N VAL A 76 4.80 -0.48 12.05
CA VAL A 76 5.76 -0.83 13.10
C VAL A 76 7.20 -0.45 12.74
N SER A 77 7.54 -0.36 11.45
CA SER A 77 8.88 0.01 10.99
C SER A 77 9.13 1.53 10.97
N GLN A 78 8.55 2.25 11.95
CA GLN A 78 8.78 3.69 12.16
C GLN A 78 10.04 3.96 12.99
#